data_AF-A0A813YCN5-F1
#
_entry.id   AF-A0A813YCN5-F1
#
_cell.length_a   1.000
_cell.length_b   1.000
_cell.length_c   1.000
_cell.angle_alpha   90.00
_cell.angle_beta   90.00
_cell.angle_gamma   90.00
#
_symmetry.space_group_name_H-M   'P 1'
#
loop_
_entity.id
_entity.type
_entity.pdbx_description
1 polymer ?
#
loop_
_entity_poly.entity_id
_entity_poly.type
_entity_poly.pdbx_seq_one_letter_code
_entity_poly.pdbx_strand_id
1 'polypeptide(L)'
;MISFYRPTKERFKILYEDRAFPSDGYAIHSQIRFHGYDPTEAAILLKPRENETYIRTEDILELLKEQGQSIALVLLSGIQFYTGQFFDIKTITHAAQQQGCVAGWDLAHAVGNVPLELHDWNVDFAVFCSYKYLNSGAGCVGGIFVHSNHFDKQYPHLDGWWGNRYETRFEMRPGKYNFQTEKIVINNKFKTEMDRDTGASGFRVSNPSIHQCAVFAASLEV
;
A
#
# COMPACT_ATOMS: atom_id res chain seq x y z
N MET A 1 3.19 -2.99 -0.60
CA MET A 1 3.80 -3.72 0.54
C MET A 1 5.33 -3.70 0.53
N ILE A 2 6.04 -4.00 -0.56
CA ILE A 2 7.53 -3.97 -0.65
C ILE A 2 8.18 -2.77 0.04
N SER A 3 7.62 -1.57 -0.13
CA SER A 3 8.15 -0.34 0.46
C SER A 3 7.77 -0.16 1.94
N PHE A 4 6.60 -0.64 2.35
CA PHE A 4 5.96 -0.31 3.63
C PHE A 4 6.06 -1.40 4.69
N TYR A 5 6.09 -2.67 4.30
CA TYR A 5 6.38 -3.77 5.21
C TYR A 5 7.89 -3.91 5.36
N ARG A 6 8.42 -3.37 6.46
CA ARG A 6 9.86 -3.30 6.75
C ARG A 6 10.16 -4.05 8.06
N PRO A 7 10.06 -5.39 8.05
CA PRO A 7 10.17 -6.17 9.28
C PRO A 7 11.60 -6.11 9.86
N THR A 8 11.70 -6.04 11.18
CA THR A 8 12.92 -6.26 11.98
C THR A 8 12.76 -7.52 12.84
N LYS A 9 13.81 -7.93 13.56
CA LYS A 9 13.74 -9.10 14.45
C LYS A 9 12.66 -8.95 15.53
N GLU A 10 12.47 -7.74 16.03
CA GLU A 10 11.51 -7.44 17.11
C GLU A 10 10.14 -7.03 16.58
N ARG A 11 10.08 -6.49 15.35
CA ARG A 11 8.86 -5.95 14.73
C ARG A 11 8.69 -6.51 13.33
N PHE A 12 8.05 -7.65 13.21
CA PHE A 12 7.85 -8.34 11.92
C PHE A 12 6.41 -8.76 11.66
N LYS A 13 5.48 -8.54 12.59
CA LYS A 13 4.12 -9.06 12.42
C LYS A 13 3.28 -8.16 11.50
N ILE A 14 2.33 -8.76 10.80
CA ILE A 14 1.29 -8.07 10.04
C ILE A 14 -0.06 -8.36 10.69
N LEU A 15 -0.78 -7.30 11.06
CA LEU A 15 -2.13 -7.37 11.60
C LEU A 15 -3.15 -7.20 10.47
N TYR A 16 -4.11 -8.11 10.35
CA TYR A 16 -5.24 -8.01 9.42
C TYR A 16 -6.49 -8.72 9.96
N GLU A 17 -7.65 -8.50 9.35
CA GLU A 17 -8.92 -9.09 9.79
C GLU A 17 -9.10 -10.55 9.38
N ASP A 18 -9.79 -11.31 10.22
CA ASP A 18 -10.24 -12.65 9.90
C ASP A 18 -11.18 -12.63 8.70
N ARG A 19 -11.04 -13.65 7.85
CA ARG A 19 -11.73 -13.72 6.56
C ARG A 19 -11.55 -12.45 5.72
N ALA A 20 -10.38 -11.80 5.77
CA ALA A 20 -9.98 -10.83 4.76
C ALA A 20 -10.15 -11.42 3.35
N PHE A 21 -10.29 -10.55 2.36
CA PHE A 21 -10.45 -11.01 0.98
C PHE A 21 -9.26 -11.92 0.59
N PRO A 22 -9.46 -13.04 -0.13
CA PRO A 22 -8.40 -14.04 -0.31
C PRO A 22 -7.12 -13.47 -0.93
N SER A 23 -7.25 -12.52 -1.87
CA SER A 23 -6.10 -11.88 -2.51
C SER A 23 -5.21 -11.13 -1.50
N ASP A 24 -5.82 -10.47 -0.52
CA ASP A 24 -5.14 -9.73 0.55
C ASP A 24 -4.42 -10.69 1.48
N GLY A 25 -5.09 -11.77 1.90
CA GLY A 25 -4.47 -12.85 2.67
C GLY A 25 -3.27 -13.46 1.95
N TYR A 26 -3.38 -13.74 0.65
CA TYR A 26 -2.27 -14.25 -0.16
C TYR A 26 -1.13 -13.24 -0.31
N ALA A 27 -1.42 -11.95 -0.49
CA ALA A 27 -0.42 -10.89 -0.56
C ALA A 27 0.33 -10.77 0.77
N ILE A 28 -0.38 -10.76 1.90
CA ILE A 28 0.21 -10.71 3.25
C ILE A 28 1.13 -11.91 3.47
N HIS A 29 0.63 -13.12 3.26
CA HIS A 29 1.38 -14.34 3.53
C HIS A 29 2.59 -14.50 2.60
N SER A 30 2.46 -14.09 1.34
CA SER A 30 3.59 -14.10 0.40
C SER A 30 4.65 -13.06 0.75
N GLN A 31 4.27 -11.87 1.23
CA GLN A 31 5.21 -10.85 1.70
C GLN A 31 5.94 -11.31 2.97
N ILE A 32 5.23 -11.94 3.92
CA ILE A 32 5.84 -12.53 5.11
C ILE A 32 6.93 -13.54 4.72
N ARG A 33 6.59 -14.51 3.85
CA ARG A 33 7.55 -15.51 3.34
C ARG A 33 8.68 -14.89 2.54
N PHE A 34 8.39 -13.88 1.73
CA PHE A 34 9.40 -13.15 0.95
C PHE A 34 10.47 -12.51 1.85
N HIS A 35 10.09 -12.11 3.07
CA HIS A 35 10.99 -11.59 4.10
C HIS A 35 11.58 -12.66 5.03
N GLY A 36 11.34 -13.95 4.77
CA GLY A 36 11.95 -15.07 5.50
C GLY A 36 11.25 -15.45 6.81
N TYR A 37 10.02 -15.00 7.05
CA TYR A 37 9.25 -15.33 8.25
C TYR A 37 8.17 -16.40 7.96
N ASP A 38 7.73 -17.11 9.00
CA ASP A 38 6.60 -18.04 8.94
C ASP A 38 5.27 -17.27 9.12
N PRO A 39 4.31 -17.38 8.18
CA PRO A 39 2.97 -16.79 8.34
C PRO A 39 2.24 -17.19 9.61
N THR A 40 2.48 -18.38 10.18
CA THR A 40 1.84 -18.82 11.42
C THR A 40 2.31 -18.03 12.65
N GLU A 41 3.49 -17.41 12.58
CA GLU A 41 4.08 -16.60 13.65
C GLU A 41 3.95 -15.09 13.39
N ALA A 42 4.00 -14.70 12.12
CA ALA A 42 4.04 -13.31 11.68
C ALA A 42 2.67 -12.73 11.31
N ALA A 43 1.63 -13.55 11.12
CA ALA A 43 0.27 -13.06 10.90
C ALA A 43 -0.49 -12.94 12.24
N ILE A 44 -1.04 -11.76 12.51
CA ILE A 44 -2.03 -11.58 13.58
C ILE A 44 -3.40 -11.39 12.93
N LEU A 45 -4.34 -12.25 13.31
CA LEU A 45 -5.73 -12.23 12.83
C LEU A 45 -6.64 -11.58 13.86
N LEU A 46 -7.28 -10.47 13.50
CA LEU A 46 -8.38 -9.89 14.27
C LEU A 46 -9.63 -10.71 14.04
N LYS A 47 -10.18 -11.29 15.11
CA LYS A 47 -11.41 -12.07 15.06
C LYS A 47 -12.51 -11.32 15.79
N PRO A 48 -13.78 -11.42 15.33
CA PRO A 48 -14.88 -11.00 16.15
C PRO A 48 -14.90 -11.82 17.44
N ARG A 49 -15.49 -11.27 18.50
CA ARG A 49 -15.72 -12.00 19.74
C ARG A 49 -16.65 -13.19 19.48
N GLU A 50 -16.67 -14.14 20.41
CA GLU A 50 -17.56 -15.30 20.29
C GLU A 50 -19.02 -14.84 20.12
N ASN A 51 -19.71 -15.42 19.14
CA ASN A 51 -21.08 -15.07 18.74
C ASN A 51 -21.27 -13.66 18.14
N GLU A 52 -20.20 -12.97 17.76
CA GLU A 52 -20.27 -11.70 17.03
C GLU A 52 -19.88 -11.86 15.55
N THR A 53 -20.41 -10.97 14.71
CA THR A 53 -20.06 -10.89 13.28
C THR A 53 -19.00 -9.83 13.00
N TYR A 54 -19.06 -8.72 13.74
CA TYR A 54 -18.22 -7.55 13.52
C TYR A 54 -17.05 -7.50 14.52
N ILE A 55 -15.91 -6.98 14.07
CA ILE A 55 -14.74 -6.77 14.92
C ILE A 55 -14.89 -5.40 15.57
N ARG A 56 -14.94 -5.35 16.89
CA ARG A 56 -15.15 -4.07 17.57
C ARG A 56 -13.90 -3.20 17.51
N THR A 57 -14.07 -1.89 17.36
CA THR A 57 -12.93 -0.96 17.26
C THR A 57 -12.10 -1.01 18.54
N GLU A 58 -12.73 -1.10 19.72
CA GLU A 58 -12.03 -1.21 21.00
C GLU A 58 -11.09 -2.43 21.08
N ASP A 59 -11.46 -3.55 20.47
CA ASP A 59 -10.62 -4.77 20.47
C ASP A 59 -9.37 -4.58 19.59
N ILE A 60 -9.51 -3.85 18.48
CA ILE A 60 -8.39 -3.49 17.61
C ILE A 60 -7.43 -2.57 18.36
N LEU A 61 -7.96 -1.57 19.07
CA LEU A 61 -7.17 -0.61 19.83
C LEU A 61 -6.44 -1.26 21.01
N GLU A 62 -7.11 -2.17 21.73
CA GLU A 62 -6.50 -2.94 22.82
C GLU A 62 -5.37 -3.83 22.29
N LEU A 63 -5.60 -4.56 21.20
CA LEU A 63 -4.55 -5.39 20.59
C LEU A 63 -3.36 -4.56 20.13
N LEU A 64 -3.58 -3.40 19.50
CA LEU A 64 -2.49 -2.51 19.11
C LEU A 64 -1.71 -2.00 20.32
N LYS A 65 -2.40 -1.65 21.41
CA LYS A 65 -1.73 -1.24 22.66
C LYS A 65 -0.87 -2.35 23.25
N GLU A 66 -1.34 -3.60 23.20
CA GLU A 66 -0.64 -4.76 23.79
C GLU A 66 0.50 -5.26 22.91
N GLN A 67 0.28 -5.36 21.59
CA GLN A 67 1.17 -6.07 20.66
C GLN A 67 1.80 -5.17 19.61
N GLY A 68 1.43 -3.89 19.57
CA GLY A 68 1.83 -2.93 18.55
C GLY A 68 3.33 -2.79 18.36
N GLN A 69 4.13 -2.98 19.40
CA GLN A 69 5.60 -2.93 19.28
C GLN A 69 6.18 -4.05 18.41
N SER A 70 5.46 -5.17 18.25
CA SER A 70 5.85 -6.30 17.38
C SER A 70 5.25 -6.22 15.98
N ILE A 71 4.32 -5.28 15.73
CA ILE A 71 3.58 -5.15 14.48
C ILE A 71 4.31 -4.15 13.57
N ALA A 72 4.75 -4.62 12.40
CA ALA A 72 5.36 -3.77 11.38
C ALA A 72 4.30 -3.06 10.54
N LEU A 73 3.22 -3.77 10.22
CA LEU A 73 2.17 -3.31 9.31
C LEU A 73 0.80 -3.72 9.84
N VAL A 74 -0.10 -2.75 9.93
CA VAL A 74 -1.55 -2.98 9.99
C VAL A 74 -2.07 -2.87 8.57
N LEU A 75 -2.71 -3.91 8.06
CA LEU A 75 -3.34 -3.91 6.74
C LEU A 75 -4.76 -4.43 6.85
N LEU A 76 -5.73 -3.51 6.84
CA LEU A 76 -7.15 -3.83 6.98
C LEU A 76 -7.92 -3.40 5.73
N SER A 77 -9.05 -4.05 5.47
CA SER A 77 -10.03 -3.48 4.56
C SER A 77 -10.65 -2.19 5.14
N GLY A 78 -10.99 -1.22 4.30
CA GLY A 78 -11.80 -0.08 4.71
C GLY A 78 -13.23 -0.52 5.01
N ILE A 79 -13.82 -1.27 4.08
CA ILE A 79 -15.09 -1.99 4.26
C ILE A 79 -14.83 -3.48 4.05
N GLN A 80 -15.16 -4.29 5.06
CA GLN A 80 -14.99 -5.74 5.00
C GLN A 80 -15.98 -6.34 3.99
N PHE A 81 -15.46 -7.07 3.00
CA PHE A 81 -16.22 -7.45 1.79
C PHE A 81 -17.43 -8.37 2.04
N TYR A 82 -17.40 -9.15 3.10
CA TYR A 82 -18.42 -10.14 3.43
C TYR A 82 -19.44 -9.60 4.43
N THR A 83 -18.99 -8.97 5.52
CA THR A 83 -19.85 -8.48 6.59
C THR A 83 -20.40 -7.07 6.30
N GLY A 84 -19.76 -6.33 5.39
CA GLY A 84 -20.09 -4.94 5.10
C GLY A 84 -19.62 -3.96 6.18
N GLN A 85 -18.83 -4.40 7.16
CA GLN A 85 -18.35 -3.56 8.23
C GLN A 85 -17.43 -2.46 7.70
N PHE A 86 -17.79 -1.20 7.93
CA PHE A 86 -16.90 -0.06 7.74
C PHE A 86 -16.04 0.15 8.99
N PHE A 87 -14.73 -0.02 8.86
CA PHE A 87 -13.79 0.21 9.96
C PHE A 87 -13.52 1.70 10.17
N ASP A 88 -13.25 2.10 11.41
CA ASP A 88 -12.85 3.47 11.74
C ASP A 88 -11.39 3.72 11.32
N ILE A 89 -11.23 4.04 10.03
CA ILE A 89 -9.93 4.24 9.38
C ILE A 89 -9.08 5.24 10.14
N LYS A 90 -9.67 6.37 10.52
CA LYS A 90 -8.95 7.46 11.19
C LYS A 90 -8.43 7.00 12.55
N THR A 91 -9.30 6.47 13.40
CA THR A 91 -8.95 6.07 14.77
C THR A 91 -7.93 4.94 14.77
N ILE A 92 -8.12 3.92 13.93
CA ILE A 92 -7.21 2.77 13.85
C ILE A 92 -5.83 3.17 13.29
N THR A 93 -5.80 4.04 12.27
CA THR A 93 -4.53 4.56 11.71
C THR A 93 -3.71 5.27 12.78
N HIS A 94 -4.34 6.18 13.55
CA HIS A 94 -3.64 6.92 14.61
C HIS A 94 -3.13 5.97 15.70
N ALA A 95 -3.93 4.99 16.12
CA ALA A 95 -3.52 4.03 17.15
C ALA A 95 -2.36 3.13 16.69
N ALA A 96 -2.37 2.69 15.43
CA ALA A 96 -1.29 1.91 14.85
C ALA A 96 0.03 2.69 14.82
N GLN A 97 -0.03 3.95 14.37
CA GLN A 97 1.12 4.84 14.27
C GLN A 97 1.69 5.24 15.63
N GLN A 98 0.84 5.42 16.66
CA GLN A 98 1.31 5.64 18.04
C GLN A 98 2.18 4.49 18.56
N GLN A 99 2.00 3.29 18.03
CA GLN A 99 2.80 2.11 18.36
C GLN A 99 3.99 1.89 17.41
N GLY A 100 4.20 2.81 16.45
CA GLY A 100 5.25 2.73 15.44
C GLY A 100 4.94 1.79 14.27
N CYS A 101 3.68 1.35 14.12
CA CYS A 101 3.26 0.54 12.98
C CYS A 101 3.02 1.44 11.76
N VAL A 102 3.20 0.88 10.56
CA VAL A 102 2.64 1.46 9.33
C VAL A 102 1.18 1.04 9.21
N ALA A 103 0.28 1.95 8.82
CA ALA A 103 -1.14 1.70 8.62
C ALA A 103 -1.51 1.76 7.13
N GLY A 104 -1.73 0.58 6.55
CA GLY A 104 -2.18 0.38 5.18
C GLY A 104 -3.64 -0.04 5.09
N TRP A 105 -4.32 0.32 3.99
CA TRP A 105 -5.73 -0.02 3.80
C TRP A 105 -6.04 -0.59 2.41
N ASP A 106 -6.82 -1.67 2.34
CA ASP A 106 -7.53 -2.06 1.13
C ASP A 106 -8.90 -1.36 1.07
N LEU A 107 -9.03 -0.43 0.14
CA LEU A 107 -10.22 0.40 -0.04
C LEU A 107 -11.10 -0.10 -1.20
N ALA A 108 -10.94 -1.34 -1.66
CA ALA A 108 -11.71 -1.89 -2.77
C ALA A 108 -13.24 -1.75 -2.60
N HIS A 109 -13.77 -1.88 -1.38
CA HIS A 109 -15.19 -1.66 -1.10
C HIS A 109 -15.53 -0.26 -0.57
N ALA A 110 -14.53 0.58 -0.28
CA ALA A 110 -14.72 1.90 0.33
C ALA A 110 -14.66 3.04 -0.71
N VAL A 111 -13.75 2.98 -1.67
CA VAL A 111 -13.59 4.03 -2.69
C VAL A 111 -14.86 4.14 -3.54
N GLY A 112 -15.40 5.36 -3.68
CA GLY A 112 -16.67 5.60 -4.38
C GLY A 112 -17.92 5.13 -3.62
N ASN A 113 -17.79 4.60 -2.40
CA ASN A 113 -18.90 4.12 -1.58
C ASN A 113 -19.12 4.97 -0.33
N VAL A 114 -18.04 5.28 0.40
CA VAL A 114 -18.06 6.11 1.61
C VAL A 114 -17.09 7.29 1.50
N PRO A 115 -17.29 8.38 2.26
CA PRO A 115 -16.31 9.47 2.33
C PRO A 115 -14.95 8.96 2.80
N LEU A 116 -13.88 9.44 2.19
CA LEU A 116 -12.51 9.09 2.51
C LEU A 116 -11.64 10.35 2.54
N GLU A 117 -10.99 10.62 3.67
CA GLU A 117 -10.07 11.75 3.83
C GLU A 117 -8.66 11.23 4.15
N LEU A 118 -8.10 10.39 3.28
CA LEU A 118 -6.90 9.59 3.58
C LEU A 118 -5.69 10.44 4.01
N HIS A 119 -5.53 11.63 3.44
CA HIS A 119 -4.48 12.56 3.83
C HIS A 119 -4.72 13.13 5.23
N ASP A 120 -5.92 13.63 5.49
CA ASP A 120 -6.27 14.25 6.79
C ASP A 120 -6.35 13.22 7.92
N TRP A 121 -6.63 11.96 7.58
CA TRP A 121 -6.59 10.82 8.50
C TRP A 121 -5.19 10.26 8.69
N ASN A 122 -4.18 10.82 8.02
CA ASN A 122 -2.77 10.43 8.07
C ASN A 122 -2.54 8.96 7.70
N VAL A 123 -3.33 8.39 6.79
CA VAL A 123 -3.12 7.02 6.29
C VAL A 123 -1.76 6.92 5.61
N ASP A 124 -0.94 5.91 5.92
CA ASP A 124 0.41 5.81 5.32
C ASP A 124 0.33 5.46 3.82
N PHE A 125 -0.49 4.45 3.48
CA PHE A 125 -0.81 4.09 2.11
C PHE A 125 -2.17 3.39 2.02
N ALA A 126 -2.77 3.40 0.84
CA ALA A 126 -3.96 2.60 0.57
C ALA A 126 -3.96 2.11 -0.88
N VAL A 127 -4.68 1.03 -1.15
CA VAL A 127 -4.89 0.49 -2.49
C VAL A 127 -6.37 0.32 -2.76
N PHE A 128 -6.76 0.37 -4.03
CA PHE A 128 -8.14 0.12 -4.42
C PHE A 128 -8.25 -0.35 -5.87
N CYS A 129 -9.33 -1.05 -6.17
CA CYS A 129 -9.75 -1.27 -7.55
C CYS A 129 -10.76 -0.21 -7.99
N SER A 130 -10.93 -0.06 -9.30
CA SER A 130 -11.86 0.91 -9.90
C SER A 130 -13.12 0.26 -10.48
N TYR A 131 -13.15 -1.07 -10.61
CA TYR A 131 -14.23 -1.77 -11.27
C TYR A 131 -15.45 -2.07 -10.38
N LYS A 132 -15.43 -1.62 -9.12
CA LYS A 132 -16.56 -1.75 -8.17
C LYS A 132 -17.39 -0.47 -8.17
N TYR A 133 -17.39 0.28 -7.06
CA TYR A 133 -18.22 1.48 -6.90
C TYR A 133 -17.79 2.67 -7.78
N LEU A 134 -16.57 2.64 -8.32
CA LEU A 134 -16.13 3.59 -9.33
C LEU A 134 -16.55 3.20 -10.76
N ASN A 135 -17.29 2.10 -10.97
CA ASN A 135 -17.94 1.76 -12.24
C ASN A 135 -17.03 1.68 -13.49
N SER A 136 -15.72 1.47 -13.34
CA SER A 136 -14.76 1.59 -14.45
C SER A 136 -14.59 0.32 -15.32
N GLY A 137 -15.49 -0.66 -15.19
CA GLY A 137 -15.46 -1.91 -15.96
C GLY A 137 -14.50 -2.98 -15.43
N ALA A 138 -14.82 -4.25 -15.64
CA ALA A 138 -14.11 -5.39 -15.05
C ALA A 138 -12.61 -5.40 -15.40
N GLY A 139 -11.75 -5.55 -14.37
CA GLY A 139 -10.30 -5.62 -14.55
C GLY A 139 -9.63 -4.30 -14.95
N CYS A 140 -10.32 -3.17 -14.81
CA CYS A 140 -9.76 -1.85 -15.08
C CYS A 140 -8.64 -1.47 -14.09
N VAL A 141 -7.91 -0.39 -14.39
CA VAL A 141 -6.74 0.06 -13.64
C VAL A 141 -7.10 0.34 -12.17
N GLY A 142 -6.32 -0.20 -11.23
CA GLY A 142 -6.44 0.12 -9.81
C GLY A 142 -5.70 1.40 -9.44
N GLY A 143 -5.84 1.82 -8.18
CA GLY A 143 -5.14 2.97 -7.63
C GLY A 143 -4.33 2.62 -6.38
N ILE A 144 -3.31 3.45 -6.13
CA ILE A 144 -2.57 3.48 -4.88
C ILE A 144 -2.53 4.92 -4.38
N PHE A 145 -2.83 5.10 -3.09
CA PHE A 145 -2.56 6.30 -2.33
C PHE A 145 -1.29 6.10 -1.50
N VAL A 146 -0.44 7.12 -1.44
CA VAL A 146 0.74 7.18 -0.58
C VAL A 146 0.74 8.56 0.09
N HIS A 147 0.87 8.61 1.41
CA HIS A 147 0.94 9.88 2.13
C HIS A 147 2.17 10.70 1.74
N SER A 148 2.05 12.02 1.71
CA SER A 148 3.18 12.93 1.42
C SER A 148 4.35 12.78 2.40
N ASN A 149 4.05 12.39 3.64
CA ASN A 149 5.03 12.06 4.69
C ASN A 149 6.01 10.94 4.30
N HIS A 150 5.75 10.22 3.21
CA HIS A 150 6.61 9.16 2.68
C HIS A 150 7.42 9.57 1.45
N PHE A 151 7.24 10.76 0.90
CA PHE A 151 7.80 11.13 -0.41
C PHE A 151 9.32 11.29 -0.39
N ASP A 152 9.89 11.76 0.74
CA ASP A 152 11.33 11.96 0.90
C ASP A 152 12.04 10.75 1.58
N LYS A 153 11.29 9.69 1.89
CA LYS A 153 11.84 8.50 2.54
C LYS A 153 12.44 7.55 1.51
N GLN A 154 13.62 7.02 1.82
CA GLN A 154 14.26 6.01 0.99
C GLN A 154 13.67 4.63 1.29
N TYR A 155 12.66 4.24 0.52
CA TYR A 155 12.11 2.89 0.56
C TYR A 155 12.73 2.02 -0.53
N PRO A 156 12.70 0.67 -0.39
CA PRO A 156 12.85 -0.21 -1.53
C PRO A 156 11.66 -0.02 -2.47
N HIS A 157 11.93 0.02 -3.77
CA HIS A 157 10.91 0.07 -4.82
C HIS A 157 11.20 -1.00 -5.86
N LEU A 158 10.12 -1.49 -6.48
CA LEU A 158 10.24 -2.18 -7.75
C LEU A 158 10.28 -1.09 -8.81
N ASP A 159 11.48 -0.80 -9.30
CA ASP A 159 11.69 0.28 -10.26
C ASP A 159 11.23 -0.13 -11.66
N GLY A 160 10.66 0.84 -12.38
CA GLY A 160 10.36 0.70 -13.80
C GLY A 160 10.20 2.06 -14.46
N TRP A 161 10.27 2.09 -15.79
CA TRP A 161 10.45 3.34 -16.55
C TRP A 161 9.41 4.43 -16.26
N TRP A 162 8.18 4.05 -15.90
CA TRP A 162 7.09 4.99 -15.59
C TRP A 162 7.17 5.67 -14.22
N GLY A 163 8.03 5.17 -13.35
CA GLY A 163 8.35 5.84 -12.10
C GLY A 163 9.36 6.97 -12.30
N ASN A 164 9.95 7.15 -13.50
CA ASN A 164 10.81 8.29 -13.78
C ASN A 164 9.97 9.56 -13.90
N ARG A 165 10.58 10.68 -13.50
CA ARG A 165 10.07 12.03 -13.75
C ARG A 165 9.66 12.16 -15.20
N TYR A 166 8.47 12.72 -15.40
CA TYR A 166 7.86 12.83 -16.71
C TYR A 166 8.77 13.59 -17.69
N GLU A 167 9.41 14.66 -17.21
CA GLU A 167 10.26 15.56 -17.99
C GLU A 167 11.50 14.87 -18.56
N THR A 168 12.06 13.90 -17.81
CA THR A 168 13.34 13.24 -18.14
C THR A 168 13.16 11.80 -18.61
N ARG A 169 11.94 11.24 -18.54
CA ARG A 169 11.62 9.82 -18.80
C ARG A 169 12.15 9.28 -20.12
N PHE A 170 12.08 10.10 -21.17
CA PHE A 170 12.49 9.72 -22.53
C PHE A 170 13.87 10.23 -22.92
N GLU A 171 14.59 10.91 -22.02
CA GLU A 171 15.99 11.23 -22.27
C GLU A 171 16.85 9.96 -22.39
N MET A 172 16.36 8.84 -21.83
CA MET A 172 17.01 7.53 -21.87
C MET A 172 18.51 7.64 -21.54
N ARG A 173 18.84 8.51 -20.58
CA ARG A 173 20.22 8.89 -20.24
C ARG A 173 21.04 7.62 -20.07
N PRO A 174 22.25 7.52 -20.66
CA PRO A 174 23.13 6.38 -20.46
C PRO A 174 23.42 6.20 -18.96
N GLY A 175 22.87 5.13 -18.39
CA GLY A 175 22.91 4.87 -16.96
C GLY A 175 22.05 3.67 -16.59
N LYS A 176 22.71 2.60 -16.15
CA LYS A 176 22.19 1.32 -15.62
C LYS A 176 21.54 0.30 -16.58
N TYR A 177 20.94 0.66 -17.72
CA TYR A 177 20.34 -0.33 -18.65
C TYR A 177 21.11 -0.55 -19.96
N ASN A 178 22.10 0.29 -20.27
CA ASN A 178 23.14 -0.06 -21.24
C ASN A 178 24.24 -0.84 -20.50
N PHE A 179 24.18 -2.17 -20.54
CA PHE A 179 25.20 -3.06 -19.94
C PHE A 179 26.60 -2.94 -20.58
N GLN A 180 26.84 -1.97 -21.47
CA GLN A 180 28.09 -1.83 -22.23
C GLN A 180 28.68 -0.42 -22.32
N THR A 181 28.17 0.62 -21.63
CA THR A 181 28.79 1.96 -21.74
C THR A 181 29.34 2.48 -20.43
N GLU A 182 30.52 3.06 -20.58
CA GLU A 182 31.49 3.42 -19.56
C GLU A 182 30.95 4.37 -18.49
N LYS A 183 31.64 4.36 -17.35
CA LYS A 183 31.38 5.19 -16.16
C LYS A 183 31.23 6.67 -16.54
N ILE A 184 30.00 7.18 -16.59
CA ILE A 184 29.77 8.62 -16.70
C ILE A 184 29.78 9.22 -15.29
N VAL A 185 30.75 10.10 -15.04
CA VAL A 185 30.90 10.89 -13.81
C VAL A 185 30.30 12.28 -14.06
N ILE A 186 29.29 12.67 -13.28
CA ILE A 186 28.77 14.05 -13.25
C ILE A 186 29.00 14.61 -11.85
N ASN A 187 29.68 15.75 -11.72
CA ASN A 187 29.95 16.44 -10.45
C ASN A 187 30.61 15.57 -9.35
N ASN A 188 31.52 14.66 -9.73
CA ASN A 188 32.17 13.71 -8.81
C ASN A 188 31.20 12.88 -7.95
N LYS A 189 29.93 12.76 -8.36
CA LYS A 189 28.93 11.94 -7.69
C LYS A 189 28.35 10.95 -8.71
N PHE A 190 28.51 9.67 -8.42
CA PHE A 190 27.74 8.64 -9.11
C PHE A 190 26.25 8.91 -8.84
N LYS A 191 25.47 9.26 -9.86
CA LYS A 191 24.01 9.12 -9.82
C LYS A 191 23.64 7.97 -10.75
N THR A 192 23.81 6.75 -10.25
CA THR A 192 23.41 5.48 -10.87
C THR A 192 21.95 5.12 -10.52
N GLU A 193 21.17 6.14 -10.16
CA GLU A 193 19.81 6.00 -9.66
C GLU A 193 18.85 6.61 -10.67
N MET A 194 17.75 5.88 -10.89
CA MET A 194 16.59 6.33 -11.66
C MET A 194 16.19 7.74 -11.20
N ASP A 195 15.90 8.64 -12.15
CA ASP A 195 15.38 9.98 -11.83
C ASP A 195 13.91 9.87 -11.43
N ARG A 196 13.69 9.32 -10.22
CA ARG A 196 12.37 8.93 -9.74
C ARG A 196 11.48 10.14 -9.54
N ASP A 197 10.24 10.00 -9.98
CA ASP A 197 9.17 10.95 -9.79
C ASP A 197 8.81 11.05 -8.30
N THR A 198 8.27 12.20 -7.91
CA THR A 198 7.89 12.44 -6.52
C THR A 198 6.56 11.77 -6.19
N GLY A 199 6.41 11.37 -4.93
CA GLY A 199 5.18 10.78 -4.41
C GLY A 199 4.75 9.48 -5.06
N ALA A 200 3.45 9.22 -5.08
CA ALA A 200 2.88 7.97 -5.59
C ALA A 200 3.28 7.68 -7.05
N SER A 201 3.52 8.71 -7.86
CA SER A 201 3.99 8.59 -9.25
C SER A 201 5.31 7.84 -9.37
N GLY A 202 6.18 7.94 -8.36
CA GLY A 202 7.47 7.24 -8.29
C GLY A 202 7.36 5.73 -8.06
N PHE A 203 6.18 5.22 -7.71
CA PHE A 203 5.92 3.78 -7.48
C PHE A 203 5.45 3.06 -8.75
N ARG A 204 5.32 3.75 -9.88
CA ARG A 204 4.85 3.14 -11.14
C ARG A 204 5.98 2.34 -11.80
N VAL A 205 5.67 1.10 -12.15
CA VAL A 205 6.63 0.24 -12.87
C VAL A 205 6.50 0.43 -14.38
N SER A 206 5.29 0.42 -14.91
CA SER A 206 5.02 0.50 -16.35
C SER A 206 3.87 1.44 -16.68
N ASN A 207 3.65 1.67 -17.96
CA ASN A 207 2.52 2.43 -18.46
C ASN A 207 1.20 1.72 -18.15
N PRO A 208 0.16 2.44 -17.68
CA PRO A 208 -1.18 1.92 -17.66
C PRO A 208 -1.72 1.78 -19.09
N SER A 209 -2.70 0.90 -19.28
CA SER A 209 -3.40 0.77 -20.56
C SER A 209 -4.21 2.03 -20.84
N ILE A 210 -4.01 2.65 -22.01
CA ILE A 210 -4.76 3.84 -22.42
C ILE A 210 -6.28 3.60 -22.42
N HIS A 211 -6.71 2.40 -22.81
CA HIS A 211 -8.11 2.00 -22.82
C HIS A 211 -8.69 1.95 -21.40
N GLN A 212 -7.92 1.43 -20.43
CA GLN A 212 -8.35 1.40 -19.03
C GLN A 212 -8.35 2.79 -18.41
N CYS A 213 -7.36 3.63 -18.72
CA CYS A 213 -7.32 5.02 -18.26
C CYS A 213 -8.51 5.84 -18.76
N ALA A 214 -8.91 5.66 -20.03
CA ALA A 214 -10.06 6.36 -20.59
C ALA A 214 -11.36 6.00 -19.87
N VAL A 215 -11.60 4.70 -19.63
CA VAL A 215 -12.80 4.24 -18.92
C VAL A 215 -12.79 4.68 -17.45
N PHE A 216 -11.63 4.63 -16.79
CA PHE A 216 -11.48 5.14 -15.42
C PHE A 216 -11.76 6.65 -15.34
N ALA A 217 -11.18 7.45 -16.24
CA ALA A 217 -11.41 8.89 -16.28
C ALA A 217 -12.89 9.21 -16.48
N ALA A 218 -13.54 8.58 -17.46
CA ALA A 218 -14.97 8.76 -17.71
C ALA A 218 -15.83 8.42 -16.48
N SER A 219 -15.42 7.42 -15.70
CA SER A 219 -16.16 7.01 -14.50
C SER A 219 -16.05 7.99 -13.32
N LEU A 220 -15.05 8.88 -13.33
CA LEU A 220 -14.86 9.94 -12.34
C LEU A 220 -15.58 11.25 -12.71
N GLU A 221 -16.11 11.35 -13.93
CA GLU A 221 -16.85 12.53 -14.40
C GLU A 221 -18.35 12.47 -14.08
N VAL A 222 -18.81 11.35 -13.50
CA VAL A 222 -20.21 11.07 -13.13
C VAL A 222 -20.48 11.55 -11.71
#